data_AF-A0A2G9LJ28-F1
#
_entry.id   AF-A0A2G9LJ28-F1
#
_cell.length_a   1.000
_cell.length_b   1.000
_cell.length_c   1.000
_cell.angle_alpha   90.00
_cell.angle_beta   90.00
_cell.angle_gamma   90.00
#
_symmetry.space_group_name_H-M   'P 1'
#
loop_
_entity.id
_entity.type
_entity.pdbx_description
1 polymer ?
#
loop_
_entity_poly.entity_id
_entity_poly.type
_entity_poly.pdbx_seq_one_letter_code
_entity_poly.pdbx_strand_id
1 'polypeptide(L)'
;MQFKERAVAGVIKSDSAYLVFKHELADEIIQKALEQANKDIQEGLEIKTYGDKKRKGFRWCQIGSYIPIPCGGLHVKNTKEIGRLILKEKTIETGKQKLIIEVR
;
A
#
# COMPACT_ATOMS: atom_id res chain seq x y z
N MET A 1 -8.81 -4.75 9.64
CA MET A 1 -9.00 -3.36 10.15
C MET A 1 -9.17 -2.42 8.98
N GLN A 2 -9.96 -1.34 9.12
CA GLN A 2 -10.09 -0.31 8.09
C GLN A 2 -9.47 0.99 8.60
N PHE A 3 -8.32 1.37 8.04
CA PHE A 3 -7.67 2.65 8.32
C PHE A 3 -8.45 3.77 7.62
N LYS A 4 -8.67 4.90 8.31
CA LYS A 4 -9.43 6.03 7.77
C LYS A 4 -8.55 6.91 6.89
N GLU A 5 -7.27 6.96 7.22
CA GLU A 5 -6.26 7.82 6.64
C GLU A 5 -5.82 7.24 5.29
N ARG A 6 -5.73 8.12 4.29
CA ARG A 6 -5.37 7.74 2.93
C ARG A 6 -4.16 8.56 2.48
N ALA A 7 -3.20 7.88 1.88
CA ALA A 7 -2.12 8.55 1.19
C ALA A 7 -2.70 9.35 0.01
N VAL A 8 -2.16 10.56 -0.20
CA VAL A 8 -2.48 11.43 -1.34
C VAL A 8 -1.52 11.25 -2.50
N ALA A 9 -0.36 10.63 -2.26
CA ALA A 9 0.58 10.24 -3.29
C ALA A 9 1.32 8.98 -2.85
N GLY A 10 1.71 8.16 -3.83
CA GLY A 10 2.55 7.00 -3.65
C GLY A 10 3.50 6.86 -4.83
N VAL A 11 4.76 6.53 -4.55
CA VAL A 11 5.78 6.27 -5.58
C VAL A 11 6.53 5.01 -5.23
N ILE A 12 6.73 4.16 -6.24
CA ILE A 12 7.45 2.89 -6.14
C ILE A 12 8.82 3.06 -6.81
N LYS A 13 9.86 2.56 -6.15
CA LYS A 13 11.24 2.41 -6.64
C LYS A 13 11.60 0.92 -6.66
N SER A 14 12.85 0.60 -7.02
CA SER A 14 13.33 -0.79 -7.14
C SER A 14 13.20 -1.59 -5.85
N ASP A 15 13.53 -1.01 -4.69
CA ASP A 15 13.64 -1.68 -3.38
C ASP A 15 12.83 -0.97 -2.28
N SER A 16 12.12 0.10 -2.65
CA SER A 16 11.47 0.99 -1.70
C SER A 16 10.26 1.67 -2.32
N ALA A 17 9.39 2.18 -1.47
CA ALA A 17 8.27 3.03 -1.83
C ALA A 17 8.21 4.21 -0.87
N TYR A 18 7.59 5.31 -1.30
CA TYR A 18 7.15 6.33 -0.35
C TYR A 18 5.68 6.65 -0.51
N LEU A 19 5.03 6.90 0.62
CA LEU A 19 3.64 7.32 0.74
C LEU A 19 3.59 8.71 1.37
N VAL A 20 2.76 9.59 0.82
CA VAL A 20 2.57 10.95 1.36
C VAL A 20 1.16 11.08 1.90
N PHE A 21 1.02 11.57 3.13
CA PHE A 21 -0.23 11.82 3.84
C PHE A 21 -0.44 13.32 4.05
N LYS A 22 -1.71 13.77 4.07
CA LYS A 22 -2.06 15.19 4.24
C LYS A 22 -1.69 15.76 5.60
N HIS A 23 -1.65 14.90 6.62
CA HIS A 23 -1.39 15.24 8.00
C HIS A 23 -0.47 14.18 8.60
N GLU A 24 0.11 14.52 9.76
CA GLU A 24 0.86 13.57 10.55
C GLU A 24 -0.06 12.45 11.07
N LEU A 25 0.37 11.22 10.87
CA LEU A 25 -0.23 10.03 11.44
C LEU A 25 0.43 9.70 12.78
N ALA A 26 -0.38 9.22 13.72
CA ALA A 26 0.13 8.65 14.96
C ALA A 26 0.98 7.41 14.68
N ASP A 27 2.09 7.26 15.40
CA ASP A 27 3.03 6.15 15.21
C ASP A 27 2.37 4.79 15.40
N GLU A 28 1.44 4.68 16.35
CA GLU A 28 0.68 3.46 16.58
C GLU A 28 -0.10 3.00 15.33
N ILE A 29 -0.65 3.95 14.55
CA ILE A 29 -1.36 3.64 13.31
C ILE A 29 -0.38 3.10 12.26
N ILE A 30 0.79 3.73 12.13
CA ILE A 30 1.81 3.31 11.18
C ILE A 30 2.31 1.89 11.52
N GLN A 31 2.60 1.63 12.80
CA GLN A 31 3.04 0.31 13.24
C GLN A 31 1.97 -0.76 13.00
N LYS A 32 0.72 -0.52 13.40
CA LYS A 32 -0.39 -1.46 13.14
C LYS A 32 -0.60 -1.73 11.66
N ALA A 33 -0.45 -0.72 10.81
CA ALA A 33 -0.56 -0.89 9.36
C ALA A 33 0.56 -1.76 8.78
N LEU A 34 1.80 -1.56 9.24
CA LEU A 34 2.95 -2.38 8.82
C LEU A 34 2.89 -3.81 9.35
N GLU A 35 2.46 -4.00 10.60
CA GLU A 35 2.25 -5.33 11.17
C GLU A 35 1.18 -6.10 10.40
N GLN A 36 0.04 -5.45 10.12
CA GLN A 36 -1.02 -6.06 9.33
C GLN A 36 -0.55 -6.38 7.91
N ALA A 37 0.15 -5.46 7.23
CA ALA A 37 0.64 -5.70 5.87
C ALA A 37 1.64 -6.87 5.83
N ASN A 38 2.56 -6.96 6.80
CA ASN A 38 3.49 -8.08 6.89
C ASN A 38 2.79 -9.41 7.21
N LYS A 39 1.74 -9.39 8.04
CA LYS A 39 0.91 -10.56 8.28
C LYS A 39 0.21 -11.02 7.00
N ASP A 40 -0.37 -10.11 6.24
CA ASP A 40 -1.02 -10.42 4.96
C ASP A 40 -0.03 -11.00 3.93
N ILE A 41 1.23 -10.55 3.96
CA ILE A 41 2.32 -11.11 3.15
C ILE A 41 2.66 -12.54 3.58
N GLN A 42 2.76 -12.80 4.89
CA GLN A 42 3.00 -14.15 5.41
C GLN A 42 1.85 -15.11 5.07
N GLU A 43 0.60 -14.65 5.17
CA GLU A 43 -0.59 -15.43 4.82
C GLU A 43 -0.70 -15.69 3.32
N GLY A 44 -0.11 -14.82 2.48
CA GLY A 44 -0.10 -14.99 1.03
C GLY A 44 -1.46 -14.75 0.40
N LEU A 45 -2.04 -13.59 0.67
CA LEU A 45 -3.28 -13.16 0.05
C LEU A 45 -3.15 -13.08 -1.48
N GLU A 46 -4.22 -13.48 -2.16
CA GLU A 46 -4.32 -13.39 -3.61
C GLU A 46 -4.49 -11.93 -4.07
N ILE A 47 -3.81 -11.56 -5.16
CA ILE A 47 -3.91 -10.25 -5.80
C ILE A 47 -4.52 -10.43 -7.18
N LYS A 48 -5.69 -9.84 -7.40
CA LYS A 48 -6.43 -9.86 -8.67
C LYS A 48 -6.45 -8.49 -9.31
N THR A 49 -6.06 -8.42 -10.58
CA THR A 49 -6.35 -7.24 -11.41
C THR A 49 -7.39 -7.58 -12.46
N TYR A 50 -8.41 -6.73 -12.62
CA TYR A 50 -9.50 -6.96 -13.57
C TYR A 50 -10.03 -5.65 -14.14
N GLY A 51 -10.64 -5.71 -15.33
CA GLY A 51 -11.25 -4.56 -15.98
C GLY A 51 -12.58 -4.16 -15.34
N ASP A 52 -12.90 -2.88 -15.34
CA ASP A 52 -14.21 -2.38 -14.93
C ASP A 52 -15.29 -2.77 -15.96
N LYS A 53 -16.47 -3.18 -15.48
CA LYS A 53 -17.57 -3.62 -16.35
C LYS A 53 -18.20 -2.50 -17.19
N LYS A 54 -18.14 -1.25 -16.71
CA LYS A 54 -18.79 -0.08 -17.33
C LYS A 54 -17.79 0.85 -18.01
N ARG A 55 -16.55 0.93 -17.49
CA ARG A 55 -15.53 1.86 -17.96
C ARG A 55 -14.44 1.12 -18.73
N LYS A 56 -14.50 1.18 -20.06
CA LYS A 56 -13.50 0.57 -20.96
C LYS A 56 -12.11 1.10 -20.63
N GLY A 57 -11.16 0.18 -20.42
CA GLY A 57 -9.76 0.50 -20.09
C GLY A 57 -9.50 0.79 -18.60
N PHE A 58 -10.53 0.92 -17.76
CA PHE A 58 -10.34 1.10 -16.32
C PHE A 58 -10.01 -0.22 -15.65
N ARG A 59 -9.02 -0.23 -14.75
CA ARG A 59 -8.55 -1.44 -14.04
C ARG A 59 -8.70 -1.30 -12.53
N TRP A 60 -9.14 -2.38 -11.92
CA TRP A 60 -9.21 -2.57 -10.48
C TRP A 60 -8.11 -3.53 -10.04
N CYS A 61 -7.57 -3.29 -8.84
CA CYS A 61 -6.68 -4.20 -8.13
C CYS A 61 -7.32 -4.54 -6.78
N GLN A 62 -7.52 -5.83 -6.53
CA GLN A 62 -8.10 -6.37 -5.30
C GLN A 62 -7.08 -7.29 -4.63
N ILE A 63 -6.86 -7.08 -3.33
CA ILE A 63 -5.95 -7.89 -2.51
C ILE A 63 -6.82 -8.61 -1.48
N GLY A 64 -6.89 -9.94 -1.52
CA GLY A 64 -7.75 -10.74 -0.64
C GLY A 64 -9.17 -10.19 -0.55
N SER A 65 -9.61 -9.90 0.68
CA SER A 65 -10.92 -9.32 0.99
C SER A 65 -10.93 -7.80 1.13
N TYR A 66 -9.81 -7.11 0.84
CA TYR A 66 -9.76 -5.65 0.87
C TYR A 66 -10.60 -5.04 -0.25
N ILE A 67 -11.07 -3.81 0.00
CA ILE A 67 -11.81 -3.03 -0.99
C ILE A 67 -10.91 -2.83 -2.23
N PRO A 68 -11.38 -3.19 -3.43
CA PRO A 68 -10.62 -2.98 -4.66
C PRO A 68 -10.28 -1.50 -4.87
N ILE A 69 -9.03 -1.24 -5.26
CA ILE A 69 -8.56 0.10 -5.57
C ILE A 69 -8.37 0.28 -7.09
N PRO A 70 -8.59 1.49 -7.62
CA PRO A 70 -8.34 1.75 -9.03
C PRO A 70 -6.83 1.81 -9.27
N CYS A 71 -6.29 0.88 -10.07
CA CYS A 71 -4.87 0.84 -10.37
C CYS A 71 -4.62 0.23 -11.75
N GLY A 72 -3.85 0.94 -12.58
CA GLY A 72 -3.43 0.48 -13.91
C GLY A 72 -2.08 -0.25 -13.93
N GLY A 73 -1.40 -0.35 -12.78
CA GLY A 73 -0.06 -0.92 -12.66
C GLY A 73 0.02 -2.42 -12.96
N LEU A 74 1.25 -2.90 -13.09
CA LEU A 74 1.55 -4.33 -13.09
C LEU A 74 1.72 -4.79 -11.64
N HIS A 75 1.01 -5.86 -11.26
CA HIS A 75 1.03 -6.40 -9.91
C HIS A 75 1.42 -7.87 -9.94
N VAL A 76 2.14 -8.29 -8.90
CA VAL A 76 2.32 -9.71 -8.55
C VAL A 76 0.98 -10.35 -8.23
N LYS A 77 0.90 -11.68 -8.26
CA LYS A 77 -0.37 -12.41 -8.08
C LYS A 77 -0.61 -12.80 -6.63
N ASN A 78 0.43 -12.79 -5.80
CA ASN A 78 0.35 -13.15 -4.40
C ASN A 78 1.19 -12.19 -3.54
N THR A 79 0.70 -11.84 -2.35
CA THR A 79 1.44 -10.95 -1.43
C THR A 79 2.78 -11.53 -0.98
N LYS A 80 2.97 -12.86 -0.98
CA LYS A 80 4.27 -13.50 -0.69
C LYS A 80 5.40 -13.08 -1.63
N GLU A 81 5.07 -12.62 -2.83
CA GLU A 81 6.05 -12.16 -3.82
C GLU A 81 6.60 -10.76 -3.48
N ILE A 82 6.01 -10.04 -2.52
CA ILE A 82 6.39 -8.66 -2.18
C ILE A 82 7.64 -8.61 -1.30
N GLY A 83 7.83 -9.58 -0.39
CA GLY A 83 8.88 -9.51 0.64
C GLY A 83 8.46 -8.73 1.89
N ARG A 84 9.29 -8.72 2.94
CA ARG A 84 8.97 -8.08 4.23
C ARG A 84 9.03 -6.56 4.10
N LEU A 85 8.02 -5.87 4.61
CA LEU A 85 7.94 -4.42 4.61
C LEU A 85 8.49 -3.83 5.91
N ILE A 86 9.32 -2.79 5.81
CA ILE A 86 9.94 -2.10 6.95
C ILE A 86 9.78 -0.58 6.76
N LEU A 87 9.40 0.13 7.82
CA LEU A 87 9.49 1.59 7.82
C LEU A 87 10.96 2.01 7.90
N LYS A 88 11.46 2.64 6.84
CA LYS A 88 12.82 3.18 6.80
C LYS A 88 12.89 4.54 7.48
N GLU A 89 11.98 5.43 7.11
CA GLU A 89 12.04 6.83 7.51
C GLU A 89 10.64 7.44 7.49
N LYS A 90 10.39 8.39 8.39
CA LYS A 90 9.22 9.29 8.34
C LYS A 90 9.71 10.74 8.40
N THR A 91 9.22 11.59 7.50
CA THR A 91 9.51 13.03 7.50
C THR A 91 8.25 13.85 7.41
N ILE A 92 8.29 15.09 7.91
CA ILE A 92 7.21 16.07 7.79
C ILE A 92 7.74 17.25 6.99
N GLU A 93 7.11 17.51 5.85
CA GLU A 93 7.47 18.61 4.96
C GLU A 93 6.21 19.38 4.59
N THR A 94 6.18 20.70 4.83
CA THR A 94 5.05 21.58 4.48
C THR A 94 3.68 21.09 5.02
N GLY A 95 3.68 20.50 6.21
CA GLY A 95 2.47 19.95 6.86
C GLY A 95 2.00 18.60 6.34
N LYS A 96 2.71 18.00 5.37
CA LYS A 96 2.47 16.64 4.88
C LYS A 96 3.46 15.68 5.50
N GLN A 97 3.02 14.47 5.80
CA GLN A 97 3.90 13.42 6.30
C GLN A 97 4.27 12.46 5.17
N LYS A 98 5.55 12.18 5.01
CA LYS A 98 6.08 11.21 4.06
C LYS A 98 6.62 10.01 4.82
N LEU A 99 6.19 8.81 4.44
CA LEU A 99 6.68 7.55 4.97
C LEU A 99 7.45 6.84 3.87
N ILE A 100 8.70 6.44 4.14
CA ILE A 100 9.51 5.61 3.25
C ILE A 100 9.48 4.18 3.76
N ILE A 101 9.06 3.26 2.90
CA ILE A 101 8.93 1.83 3.17
C ILE A 101 9.97 1.10 2.31
N GLU A 102 10.74 0.21 2.92
CA GLU A 102 11.66 -0.70 2.22
C GLU A 102 11.07 -2.10 2.15
N VAL A 103 11.49 -2.82 1.10
CA VAL A 103 11.24 -4.25 0.91
C VAL A 103 12.51 -5.02 1.24
N ARG A 104 12.41 -6.09 2.02
CA ARG A 104 13.50 -7.01 2.34
C ARG A 104 13.15 -8.48 2.14
#